data_AF-A0A9D0HGY6-F1
#
_entry.id   AF-A0A9D0HGY6-F1
#
_cell.length_a   1.000
_cell.length_b   1.000
_cell.length_c   1.000
_cell.angle_alpha   90.00
_cell.angle_beta   90.00
_cell.angle_gamma   90.00
#
_symmetry.space_group_name_H-M   'P 1'
#
loop_
_entity.id
_entity.type
_entity.pdbx_description
1 polymer ?
#
loop_
_entity_poly.entity_id
_entity_poly.type
_entity_poly.pdbx_seq_one_letter_code
_entity_poly.pdbx_strand_id
1 'polypeptide(L)' 'MKNMSLTLHVWRQASASQKGRFETYKVSDISSGMSFLETLDVLNEQLVESGKEPIAFDHDCREGICGTCGLVINGEPHG' A
#
# COMPACT_ATOMS: atom_id res chain seq x y z
N MET A 1 2.61 -22.53 4.78
CA MET A 1 2.04 -21.56 3.81
C MET A 1 3.20 -20.83 3.17
N LYS A 2 3.16 -20.54 1.86
CA LYS A 2 4.30 -19.93 1.16
C LYS A 2 4.16 -18.41 1.26
N ASN A 3 4.95 -17.80 2.14
CA ASN A 3 5.07 -16.35 2.19
C ASN A 3 5.80 -15.84 0.95
N MET A 4 5.33 -14.74 0.39
CA MET A 4 5.89 -14.10 -0.80
C MET A 4 6.59 -12.80 -0.42
N SER A 5 7.52 -12.40 -1.27
CA SER A 5 8.10 -11.05 -1.22
C SER A 5 7.66 -10.29 -2.45
N LEU A 6 7.14 -9.08 -2.23
CA LEU A 6 6.67 -8.19 -3.28
C LEU A 6 7.57 -6.97 -3.35
N THR A 7 7.80 -6.48 -4.58
CA THR A 7 8.38 -5.16 -4.80
C THR A 7 7.26 -4.24 -5.24
N LEU A 8 6.96 -3.24 -4.42
CA LEU A 8 5.90 -2.28 -4.68
C LEU A 8 6.50 -0.96 -5.17
N HIS A 9 5.98 -0.47 -6.29
CA HIS A 9 6.24 0.89 -6.78
C HIS A 9 5.05 1.76 -6.39
N VAL A 10 5.22 2.58 -5.36
CA VAL A 10 4.14 3.37 -4.76
C VAL A 10 4.33 4.84 -5.10
N TRP A 11 3.28 5.48 -5.63
CA TRP A 11 3.30 6.92 -5.86
C TRP A 11 3.26 7.68 -4.54
N ARG A 12 4.23 8.57 -4.31
CA ARG A 12 4.36 9.41 -3.12
C ARG A 12 4.34 10.87 -3.52
N GLN A 13 3.53 11.64 -2.81
CA GLN A 13 3.45 13.09 -2.98
C GLN A 13 3.10 13.71 -1.62
N ALA A 14 4.04 14.44 -1.03
CA ALA A 14 3.88 14.97 0.33
C ALA A 14 2.94 16.19 0.40
N SER A 15 2.66 16.86 -0.71
CA SER A 15 1.67 17.94 -0.78
C SER A 15 1.24 18.25 -2.22
N ALA A 16 0.12 18.95 -2.37
CA ALA A 16 -0.39 19.40 -3.68
C ALA A 16 0.60 20.29 -4.44
N SER A 17 1.49 21.01 -3.75
CA SER A 17 2.52 21.87 -4.34
C SER A 17 3.80 21.15 -4.73
N GLN A 18 4.01 19.91 -4.29
CA GLN A 18 5.21 19.15 -4.58
C GLN A 18 4.99 18.14 -5.70
N LYS A 19 6.01 17.93 -6.52
CA LYS A 19 5.98 16.89 -7.55
C LYS A 19 5.98 15.51 -6.89
N GLY A 20 5.04 14.67 -7.28
CA GLY A 20 5.04 13.27 -6.87
C GLY A 20 6.11 12.46 -7.59
N ARG A 21 6.39 11.28 -7.04
CA ARG A 21 7.36 10.32 -7.59
C ARG A 21 6.97 8.91 -7.17
N PHE A 22 7.45 7.91 -7.90
CA PHE A 22 7.41 6.55 -7.41
C PHE A 22 8.55 6.30 -6.44
N GLU A 23 8.21 5.70 -5.29
CA GLU A 23 9.17 5.09 -4.38
C GLU A 23 9.03 3.56 -4.45
N THR A 24 10.14 2.86 -4.26
CA THR A 24 10.19 1.40 -4.38
C THR A 24 10.43 0.79 -3.01
N TYR A 25 9.53 -0.12 -2.61
CA TYR A 25 9.63 -0.83 -1.33
C TYR A 25 9.64 -2.34 -1.56
N LYS A 26 10.40 -3.05 -0.74
CA LYS A 26 10.36 -4.51 -0.66
C LYS A 26 9.56 -4.89 0.58
N VAL A 27 8.52 -5.68 0.40
CA VAL A 27 7.67 -6.17 1.48
C VAL A 27 7.76 -7.68 1.49
N SER A 28 8.15 -8.25 2.63
CA SER A 28 8.19 -9.70 2.85
C SER A 28 6.95 -10.18 3.62
N ASP A 29 6.84 -11.49 3.77
CA ASP A 29 5.85 -12.12 4.64
C ASP A 29 4.39 -11.94 4.22
N ILE A 30 4.18 -11.71 2.91
CA ILE A 30 2.84 -11.58 2.34
C ILE A 30 2.28 -12.96 2.01
N SER A 31 1.16 -13.30 2.65
CA SER A 31 0.40 -14.50 2.35
C SER A 31 -0.50 -14.30 1.13
N SER A 32 -0.71 -15.35 0.33
CA SER A 32 -1.61 -15.30 -0.82
C SER A 32 -3.09 -15.06 -0.47
N GLY A 33 -3.46 -15.19 0.80
CA GLY A 33 -4.81 -14.89 1.29
C GLY A 33 -4.99 -13.45 1.77
N MET A 34 -3.91 -12.67 1.83
CA MET A 34 -3.99 -11.27 2.23
C MET A 34 -4.56 -10.43 1.09
N SER A 35 -5.43 -9.49 1.47
CA SER A 35 -5.82 -8.37 0.63
C SER A 35 -4.62 -7.45 0.35
N PHE A 36 -4.76 -6.65 -0.70
CA PHE A 36 -3.75 -5.63 -1.00
C PHE A 36 -3.67 -4.55 0.10
N LEU A 37 -4.80 -4.24 0.77
CA LEU A 37 -4.80 -3.29 1.89
C LEU A 37 -3.98 -3.82 3.08
N GLU A 38 -4.09 -5.10 3.42
CA GLU A 38 -3.25 -5.72 4.46
C GLU A 38 -1.77 -5.74 4.05
N THR A 39 -1.48 -5.86 2.75
CA THR A 39 -0.10 -5.72 2.24
C THR A 39 0.46 -4.31 2.48
N LEU A 40 -0.38 -3.27 2.32
CA LEU A 40 0.00 -1.89 2.64
C LEU A 40 0.13 -1.65 4.15
N ASP A 41 -0.67 -2.33 4.97
CA ASP A 41 -0.54 -2.27 6.43
C ASP A 41 0.83 -2.82 6.88
N VAL A 42 1.26 -3.98 6.37
CA VAL A 42 2.59 -4.54 6.65
C VAL A 42 3.72 -3.60 6.21
N LEU A 43 3.59 -2.99 5.02
CA LEU A 43 4.56 -1.99 4.57
C LEU A 43 4.59 -0.78 5.52
N ASN A 44 3.43 -0.31 5.96
CA ASN A 44 3.35 0.83 6.88
C ASN A 44 3.99 0.53 8.23
N GLU A 45 3.80 -0.67 8.77
CA GLU A 45 4.50 -1.11 9.99
C GLU A 45 6.02 -1.05 9.80
N GLN A 46 6.55 -1.59 8.70
CA GLN A 46 7.98 -1.54 8.38
C GLN A 46 8.51 -0.10 8.23
N LEU A 47 7.73 0.79 7.62
CA LEU A 47 8.09 2.20 7.49
C LEU A 47 8.14 2.88 8.86
N VAL A 48 7.14 2.66 9.70
CA VAL A 48 7.09 3.22 11.06
C VAL A 48 8.26 2.71 11.91
N GLU A 49 8.55 1.41 11.89
CA GLU A 49 9.69 0.82 12.60
C GLU A 49 11.04 1.37 12.15
N SER A 50 11.15 1.74 10.86
CA SER A 50 12.35 2.37 10.29
C SER A 50 12.38 3.91 10.42
N GLY A 51 11.44 4.50 11.17
CA GLY A 51 11.35 5.95 11.39
C GLY A 51 10.96 6.74 10.15
N LYS A 52 10.29 6.09 9.18
CA LYS A 52 9.82 6.69 7.93
C LYS A 52 8.33 6.94 7.98
N GLU A 53 7.88 7.88 7.16
CA GLU A 53 6.47 8.22 7.03
C GLU A 53 5.69 7.09 6.31
N PRO A 54 4.56 6.64 6.86
CA PRO A 54 3.74 5.60 6.25
C PRO A 54 3.10 6.07 4.94
N ILE A 55 2.63 5.10 4.16
CA ILE A 55 1.78 5.28 3.01
C ILE A 55 0.39 5.72 3.47
N ALA A 56 -0.03 6.91 3.04
CA ALA A 56 -1.37 7.42 3.25
C ALA A 56 -2.28 6.89 2.14
N PHE A 57 -3.40 6.27 2.53
CA PHE A 57 -4.46 5.81 1.63
C PHE A 57 -5.78 5.74 2.40
N ASP A 58 -6.89 6.00 1.70
CA ASP A 58 -8.22 5.95 2.28
C ASP A 58 -8.67 4.49 2.46
N HIS A 59 -9.19 4.17 3.65
CA HIS A 59 -9.72 2.85 3.97
C HIS A 59 -10.74 2.93 5.10
N ASP A 60 -11.70 1.99 5.12
CA ASP A 60 -12.68 1.87 6.21
C ASP A 60 -13.18 0.42 6.36
N CYS A 61 -14.21 0.00 5.60
CA CYS A 61 -14.95 -1.24 5.85
C CYS A 61 -14.17 -2.57 5.68
N ARG A 62 -13.04 -2.60 4.96
CA ARG A 62 -12.23 -3.80 4.62
C ARG A 62 -12.96 -4.97 3.92
N GLU A 63 -14.24 -4.82 3.60
CA GLU A 63 -15.10 -5.88 3.02
C GLU A 63 -15.59 -5.54 1.59
N GLY A 64 -15.19 -4.38 1.05
CA GLY A 64 -15.51 -3.96 -0.31
C GLY A 64 -16.91 -3.35 -0.51
N ILE A 65 -17.52 -2.76 0.53
CA ILE A 65 -18.88 -2.18 0.44
C ILE A 65 -18.93 -0.64 0.46
N CYS A 66 -17.97 0.01 1.13
CA CYS A 66 -18.03 1.47 1.35
C CYS A 66 -17.54 2.33 0.17
N GLY A 67 -16.72 1.76 -0.74
CA GLY A 67 -16.14 2.50 -1.87
C GLY A 67 -14.95 3.42 -1.54
N THR A 68 -14.44 3.40 -0.31
CA THR A 68 -13.36 4.30 0.16
C THR A 68 -11.96 3.89 -0.34
N CYS A 69 -11.70 2.60 -0.52
CA CYS A 69 -10.36 2.06 -0.80
C CYS A 69 -9.98 2.01 -2.29
N GLY A 70 -10.41 3.01 -3.07
CA GLY A 70 -10.10 3.11 -4.50
C GLY A 70 -8.60 3.30 -4.77
N LEU A 71 -7.98 2.37 -5.48
CA LEU A 71 -6.55 2.39 -5.82
C LEU A 71 -6.31 1.98 -7.28
N VAL A 72 -5.29 2.53 -7.92
CA VAL A 72 -4.84 2.06 -9.24
C VAL A 72 -3.66 1.11 -9.03
N ILE A 73 -3.86 -0.17 -9.36
CA ILE A 73 -2.86 -1.23 -9.23
C ILE A 73 -2.50 -1.72 -10.62
N ASN A 74 -1.22 -1.63 -11.00
CA ASN A 74 -0.72 -2.00 -12.32
C ASN A 74 -1.49 -1.36 -13.50
N GLY A 75 -2.02 -0.14 -13.29
CA GLY A 75 -2.78 0.60 -14.30
C GLY A 75 -4.28 0.32 -14.31
N GLU A 76 -4.78 -0.62 -13.51
CA GLU A 76 -6.20 -0.93 -13.38
C GLU A 76 -6.79 -0.34 -12.09
N PRO A 77 -7.95 0.34 -12.13
CA PRO A 77 -8.65 0.76 -10.92
C PRO A 77 -9.26 -0.43 -10.16
N HIS A 78 -9.04 -0.48 -8.85
CA HIS A 78 -9.65 -1.42 -7.90
C HIS A 78 -10.34 -0.65 -6.77
N GLY A 79 -11.36 -1.23 -6.16
CA GLY A 79 -12.11 -0.65 -5.04
C GLY A 79 -13.20 -1.57 -4.54
#